data_AF-A0A7R8WYN5-F1
#
_entry.id   AF-A0A7R8WYN5-F1
#
_cell.length_a   1.000
_cell.length_b   1.000
_cell.length_c   1.000
_cell.angle_alpha   90.00
_cell.angle_beta   90.00
_cell.angle_gamma   90.00
#
_symmetry.space_group_name_H-M   'P 1'
#
loop_
_entity.id
_entity.type
_entity.pdbx_description
1 polymer ?
#
loop_
_entity_poly.entity_id
_entity_poly.type
_entity_poly.pdbx_seq_one_letter_code
_entity_poly.pdbx_strand_id
1 'polypeptide(L)'
;MICGAEDLIAVCREKIAEKPHALSEDGKFSWEEVECLGACTNAPMAQIGKDYYEDLTAEKLRDLLDALSRGEVPQVGPQNGRFASEPASGITALTEYVNGSIKLNASAQLAHDIGDTVKRIDGSEVPLRAPWGKASDPLGETSGDKATSADKPKATKAAPKKATSTSKKAEKSPAATAKATKPAAKTKTAA
;
A
#
# COMPACT_ATOMS: atom_id res chain seq x y z
N MET A 1 14.17 -11.15 -2.35
CA MET A 1 15.45 -11.84 -2.17
C MET A 1 15.74 -13.11 -2.97
N ILE A 2 14.86 -14.09 -3.18
CA ILE A 2 15.25 -15.26 -4.03
C ILE A 2 14.87 -15.08 -5.51
N CYS A 3 13.73 -14.45 -5.78
CA CYS A 3 13.22 -14.24 -7.14
C CYS A 3 13.48 -12.82 -7.69
N GLY A 4 14.52 -12.12 -7.21
CA GLY A 4 14.90 -10.80 -7.76
C GLY A 4 13.99 -9.63 -7.38
N ALA A 5 13.49 -9.57 -6.14
CA ALA A 5 12.71 -8.42 -5.67
C ALA A 5 13.56 -7.14 -5.55
N GLU A 6 14.87 -7.30 -5.38
CA GLU A 6 15.86 -6.24 -5.30
C GLU A 6 15.95 -5.44 -6.62
N ASP A 7 15.73 -6.11 -7.76
CA ASP A 7 15.67 -5.46 -9.07
C ASP A 7 14.44 -4.54 -9.17
N LEU A 8 13.33 -4.92 -8.53
CA LEU A 8 12.14 -4.06 -8.44
C LEU A 8 12.40 -2.84 -7.57
N ILE A 9 13.11 -3.02 -6.44
CA ILE A 9 13.53 -1.91 -5.57
C ILE A 9 14.43 -0.93 -6.34
N ALA A 10 15.34 -1.42 -7.19
CA ALA A 10 16.18 -0.58 -8.02
C ALA A 10 15.35 0.29 -8.99
N VAL A 11 14.30 -0.27 -9.61
CA VAL A 11 13.35 0.49 -10.44
C VAL A 11 12.63 1.57 -9.61
N CYS A 12 12.17 1.23 -8.40
CA CYS A 12 11.53 2.20 -7.51
C CYS A 12 12.47 3.37 -7.14
N ARG A 13 13.74 3.08 -6.86
CA ARG A 13 14.75 4.12 -6.58
C ARG A 13 14.94 5.07 -7.75
N GLU A 14 15.01 4.52 -8.95
CA GLU A 14 15.23 5.28 -10.18
C GLU A 14 14.01 6.11 -10.61
N LYS A 15 12.81 5.51 -10.61
CA LYS A 15 11.61 6.14 -11.18
C LYS A 15 10.77 6.92 -10.17
N ILE A 16 10.85 6.59 -8.88
CA ILE A 16 10.02 7.20 -7.85
C ILE A 16 10.86 8.14 -6.99
N ALA A 17 11.79 7.60 -6.19
CA ALA A 17 12.67 8.39 -5.34
C ALA A 17 13.82 7.54 -4.80
N GLU A 18 15.02 8.11 -4.61
CA GLU A 18 16.16 7.35 -4.07
C GLU A 18 15.90 6.74 -2.69
N LYS A 19 15.10 7.40 -1.84
CA LYS A 19 14.78 6.95 -0.48
C LYS A 19 13.35 6.42 -0.39
N PRO A 20 13.11 5.33 0.37
CA PRO A 20 11.76 4.90 0.73
C PRO A 20 10.98 6.04 1.42
N HIS A 21 9.66 6.00 1.27
CA HIS A 21 8.68 6.96 1.81
C HIS A 21 8.84 8.41 1.33
N ALA A 22 9.76 8.68 0.40
CA ALA A 22 9.83 9.96 -0.28
C ALA A 22 8.85 9.98 -1.46
N LEU A 23 8.29 11.16 -1.71
CA LEU A 23 7.42 11.40 -2.85
C LEU A 23 8.26 11.67 -4.10
N SER A 24 7.82 11.15 -5.24
CA SER A 24 8.33 11.48 -6.57
C SER A 24 8.14 12.94 -6.92
N GLU A 25 8.93 13.44 -7.88
CA GLU A 25 8.91 14.85 -8.30
C GLU A 25 7.55 15.32 -8.80
N ASP A 26 6.80 14.43 -9.46
CA ASP A 26 5.45 14.72 -9.97
C ASP A 26 4.34 14.54 -8.91
N GLY A 27 4.71 14.09 -7.72
CA GLY A 27 3.81 13.91 -6.60
C GLY A 27 2.91 12.68 -6.67
N LYS A 28 3.10 11.78 -7.64
CA LYS A 28 2.16 10.67 -7.89
C LYS A 28 2.49 9.39 -7.14
N PHE A 29 3.78 9.12 -6.92
CA PHE A 29 4.25 7.87 -6.35
C PHE A 29 5.12 8.09 -5.12
N SER A 30 5.05 7.13 -4.20
CA SER A 30 6.02 6.85 -3.15
C SER A 30 6.21 5.33 -3.11
N TRP A 31 7.36 4.87 -2.62
CA TRP A 31 7.61 3.44 -2.47
C TRP A 31 8.13 3.13 -1.07
N GLU A 32 7.90 1.90 -0.64
CA GLU A 32 8.47 1.34 0.57
C GLU A 32 8.75 -0.15 0.36
N GLU A 33 9.71 -0.66 1.12
CA GLU A 33 9.94 -2.09 1.21
C GLU A 33 9.09 -2.64 2.36
N VAL A 34 8.30 -3.66 2.07
CA VAL A 34 7.47 -4.35 3.05
C VAL A 34 7.89 -5.81 3.12
N GLU A 35 7.52 -6.45 4.22
CA GLU A 35 7.68 -7.89 4.41
C GLU A 35 6.74 -8.69 3.49
N CYS A 36 6.56 -9.97 3.79
CA CYS A 36 5.71 -10.87 3.02
C CYS A 36 4.28 -10.30 2.81
N LEU A 37 3.90 -10.17 1.53
CA LEU A 37 2.54 -9.83 1.08
C LEU A 37 1.68 -11.07 0.75
N GLY A 38 2.19 -12.28 0.97
CA GLY A 38 1.41 -13.52 0.78
C GLY A 38 1.26 -13.99 -0.67
N ALA A 39 2.03 -13.43 -1.62
CA ALA A 39 2.02 -13.81 -3.03
C ALA A 39 3.31 -14.56 -3.43
N CYS A 40 3.78 -15.49 -2.58
CA CYS A 40 5.10 -16.09 -2.70
C CYS A 40 5.28 -16.93 -3.98
N THR A 41 4.25 -17.64 -4.42
CA THR A 41 4.25 -18.40 -5.70
C THR A 41 4.33 -17.49 -6.92
N ASN A 42 4.11 -16.20 -6.72
CA ASN A 42 4.06 -15.15 -7.72
C ASN A 42 5.13 -14.08 -7.52
N ALA A 43 6.17 -14.41 -6.76
CA ALA A 43 7.34 -13.58 -6.63
C ALA A 43 8.07 -13.46 -8.00
N PRO A 44 8.67 -12.29 -8.31
CA PRO A 44 8.62 -11.06 -7.51
C PRO A 44 7.34 -10.26 -7.79
N MET A 45 6.89 -9.47 -6.82
CA MET A 45 5.59 -8.77 -6.88
C MET A 45 5.65 -7.43 -6.15
N ALA A 46 4.67 -6.57 -6.44
CA ALA A 46 4.45 -5.30 -5.75
C ALA A 46 2.96 -5.10 -5.49
N GLN A 47 2.64 -4.49 -4.36
CA GLN A 47 1.30 -3.98 -4.08
C GLN A 47 1.25 -2.49 -4.45
N ILE A 48 0.29 -2.10 -5.27
CA ILE A 48 0.04 -0.70 -5.62
C ILE A 48 -1.42 -0.40 -5.30
N GLY A 49 -1.64 0.49 -4.33
CA GLY A 49 -2.97 0.70 -3.77
C GLY A 49 -3.47 -0.57 -3.08
N LYS A 50 -4.57 -1.13 -3.57
CA LYS A 50 -5.18 -2.35 -3.03
C LYS A 50 -4.90 -3.61 -3.84
N ASP A 51 -4.18 -3.50 -4.96
CA ASP A 51 -4.00 -4.60 -5.90
C ASP A 51 -2.58 -5.13 -5.91
N TYR A 52 -2.47 -6.43 -6.24
CA TYR A 52 -1.21 -7.10 -6.46
C TYR A 52 -0.86 -7.13 -7.94
N TYR A 53 0.38 -6.78 -8.24
CA TYR A 53 1.00 -6.94 -9.54
C TYR A 53 2.15 -7.93 -9.37
N GLU A 54 2.04 -9.09 -9.99
CA GLU A 54 2.84 -10.27 -9.66
C GLU A 54 3.62 -10.77 -10.87
N ASP A 55 4.60 -11.67 -10.65
CA ASP A 55 5.52 -12.14 -11.70
C ASP A 55 6.19 -11.00 -12.47
N LEU A 56 6.55 -9.96 -11.73
CA LEU A 56 7.14 -8.76 -12.27
C LEU A 56 8.57 -9.02 -12.75
N THR A 57 8.98 -8.21 -13.72
CA THR A 57 10.38 -8.00 -14.04
C THR A 57 10.65 -6.51 -13.90
N ALA A 58 11.93 -6.12 -13.86
CA ALA A 58 12.28 -4.70 -13.81
C ALA A 58 11.64 -3.92 -14.98
N GLU A 59 11.62 -4.49 -16.19
CA GLU A 59 11.00 -3.87 -17.37
C GLU A 59 9.48 -3.73 -17.21
N LYS A 60 8.80 -4.81 -16.82
CA LYS A 60 7.34 -4.77 -16.60
C LYS A 60 6.94 -3.78 -15.51
N LEU A 61 7.74 -3.66 -14.44
CA LEU A 61 7.48 -2.66 -13.41
C LEU A 61 7.67 -1.23 -13.93
N ARG A 62 8.66 -0.97 -14.79
CA ARG A 62 8.84 0.36 -15.42
C ARG A 62 7.63 0.72 -16.27
N ASP A 63 7.18 -0.20 -17.11
CA ASP A 63 6.02 -0.02 -17.98
C ASP A 63 4.74 0.19 -17.16
N LEU A 64 4.59 -0.57 -16.07
CA LEU A 64 3.47 -0.46 -15.13
C LEU A 64 3.42 0.95 -14.50
N LEU A 65 4.55 1.44 -13.99
CA LEU A 65 4.64 2.78 -13.39
C LEU A 65 4.35 3.88 -14.43
N ASP A 66 4.82 3.72 -15.67
CA ASP A 66 4.55 4.67 -16.74
C ASP A 66 3.07 4.69 -17.13
N ALA A 67 2.42 3.52 -17.23
CA ALA A 67 0.99 3.41 -17.49
C ALA A 67 0.16 4.07 -16.37
N LEU A 68 0.49 3.77 -15.12
CA LEU A 68 -0.16 4.40 -13.95
C LEU A 68 0.04 5.92 -13.95
N SER A 69 1.22 6.42 -14.35
CA SER A 69 1.47 7.87 -14.42
C SER A 69 0.61 8.56 -15.48
N ARG A 70 0.26 7.85 -16.57
CA ARG A 70 -0.68 8.30 -17.60
C ARG A 70 -2.16 8.20 -17.17
N GLY A 71 -2.44 7.65 -15.99
CA GLY A 71 -3.81 7.43 -15.49
C GLY A 71 -4.47 6.19 -16.10
N GLU A 72 -3.69 5.32 -16.73
CA GLU A 72 -4.19 4.01 -17.17
C GLU A 72 -4.34 3.09 -15.95
N VAL A 73 -5.21 2.09 -16.09
CA VAL A 73 -5.44 1.06 -15.08
C VAL A 73 -4.94 -0.27 -15.66
N PRO A 74 -3.71 -0.68 -15.35
CA PRO A 74 -3.16 -1.95 -15.84
C PRO A 74 -3.90 -3.14 -15.22
N GLN A 75 -3.82 -4.28 -15.89
CA GLN A 75 -4.43 -5.51 -15.41
C GLN A 75 -3.75 -5.99 -14.12
N VAL A 76 -4.55 -6.29 -13.10
CA VAL A 76 -4.08 -6.81 -11.82
C VAL A 76 -3.73 -8.30 -11.90
N GLY A 77 -2.85 -8.76 -11.00
CA GLY A 77 -2.41 -10.15 -10.90
C GLY A 77 -1.10 -10.44 -11.65
N PRO A 78 -0.89 -11.70 -12.09
CA PRO A 78 0.32 -12.12 -12.78
C PRO A 78 0.56 -11.39 -14.11
N GLN A 79 1.77 -10.87 -14.30
CA GLN A 79 2.13 -10.13 -15.50
C GLN A 79 2.80 -11.02 -16.58
N ASN A 80 2.89 -12.33 -16.36
CA ASN A 80 3.54 -13.30 -17.26
C ASN A 80 2.55 -14.13 -18.12
N GLY A 81 1.25 -13.85 -18.01
CA GLY A 81 0.21 -14.50 -18.81
C GLY A 81 -0.46 -15.71 -18.16
N ARG A 82 -0.03 -16.12 -16.97
CA ARG A 82 -0.77 -17.08 -16.16
C ARG A 82 -1.99 -16.40 -15.51
N PHE A 83 -2.99 -17.20 -15.14
CA PHE A 83 -4.25 -16.74 -14.59
C PHE A 83 -4.15 -16.31 -13.13
N ALA A 84 -3.54 -17.14 -12.28
CA ALA A 84 -3.37 -16.87 -10.86
C ALA A 84 -2.06 -17.49 -10.36
N SER A 85 -2.10 -18.64 -9.68
CA SER A 85 -0.93 -19.28 -9.07
C SER A 85 -0.61 -20.65 -9.66
N GLU A 86 -1.17 -20.98 -10.83
CA GLU A 86 -0.88 -22.23 -11.50
C GLU A 86 0.60 -22.31 -11.96
N PRO A 87 1.12 -23.52 -12.19
CA PRO A 87 2.47 -23.68 -12.70
C PRO A 87 2.62 -22.98 -14.06
N ALA A 88 3.72 -22.23 -14.24
CA ALA A 88 3.98 -21.50 -15.49
C ALA A 88 4.11 -22.43 -16.72
N SER A 89 4.44 -23.70 -16.51
CA SER A 89 4.48 -24.73 -17.56
C SER A 89 3.11 -25.23 -18.02
N GLY A 90 2.03 -24.78 -17.38
CA GLY A 90 0.67 -25.26 -17.60
C GLY A 90 0.08 -25.99 -16.39
N ILE A 91 -1.24 -26.14 -16.40
CA ILE A 91 -2.02 -26.71 -15.31
C ILE A 91 -1.75 -28.21 -15.19
N THR A 92 -1.27 -28.64 -14.02
CA THR A 92 -0.91 -30.05 -13.73
C THR A 92 -1.91 -30.77 -12.83
N ALA A 93 -2.84 -30.03 -12.22
CA ALA A 93 -3.89 -30.54 -11.32
C ALA A 93 -5.18 -29.74 -11.50
N LEU A 94 -6.32 -30.28 -11.07
CA LEU A 94 -7.66 -29.66 -11.26
C LEU A 94 -8.00 -29.38 -12.74
N THR A 95 -7.48 -30.21 -13.64
CA THR A 95 -7.61 -30.05 -15.10
C THR A 95 -9.05 -30.07 -15.58
N GLU A 96 -9.93 -30.77 -14.87
CA GLU A 96 -11.36 -30.92 -15.18
C GLU A 96 -12.19 -29.65 -14.88
N TYR A 97 -11.64 -28.69 -14.14
CA TYR A 97 -12.32 -27.44 -13.76
C TYR A 97 -11.80 -26.21 -14.52
N VAL A 98 -10.93 -26.40 -15.51
CA VAL A 98 -10.36 -25.31 -16.29
C VAL A 98 -11.42 -24.71 -17.20
N ASN A 99 -11.71 -23.42 -17.01
CA ASN A 99 -12.62 -22.68 -17.84
C ASN A 99 -11.92 -21.50 -18.54
N GLY A 100 -11.57 -21.67 -19.80
CA GLY A 100 -10.87 -20.65 -20.60
C GLY A 100 -11.70 -19.39 -20.93
N SER A 101 -13.00 -19.37 -20.63
CA SER A 101 -13.81 -18.16 -20.75
C SER A 101 -13.57 -17.18 -19.60
N ILE A 102 -13.10 -17.65 -18.45
CA ILE A 102 -12.78 -16.82 -17.30
C ILE A 102 -11.37 -16.24 -17.51
N LYS A 103 -11.27 -14.91 -17.56
CA LYS A 103 -10.00 -14.21 -17.83
C LYS A 103 -9.31 -13.69 -16.57
N LEU A 104 -10.09 -13.36 -15.55
CA LEU A 104 -9.61 -12.90 -14.25
C LEU A 104 -10.35 -13.64 -13.13
N ASN A 105 -9.74 -13.71 -11.95
CA ASN A 105 -10.47 -14.13 -10.76
C ASN A 105 -11.63 -13.16 -10.48
N ALA A 106 -12.66 -13.62 -9.77
CA ALA A 106 -13.91 -12.86 -9.61
C ALA A 106 -13.69 -11.45 -9.00
N SER A 107 -12.79 -11.32 -8.03
CA SER A 107 -12.45 -10.02 -7.43
C SER A 107 -11.72 -9.09 -8.39
N ALA A 108 -10.76 -9.60 -9.15
CA ALA A 108 -10.01 -8.83 -10.14
C ALA A 108 -10.89 -8.40 -11.31
N GLN A 109 -11.78 -9.29 -11.79
CA GLN A 109 -12.75 -8.95 -12.83
C GLN A 109 -13.68 -7.83 -12.36
N LEU A 110 -14.22 -7.94 -11.14
CA LEU A 110 -15.09 -6.91 -10.58
C LEU A 110 -14.35 -5.57 -10.47
N ALA A 111 -13.13 -5.55 -9.91
CA ALA A 111 -12.33 -4.35 -9.78
C ALA A 111 -12.00 -3.69 -11.13
N HIS A 112 -11.74 -4.50 -12.15
CA HIS A 112 -11.55 -4.05 -13.52
C HIS A 112 -12.82 -3.42 -14.10
N ASP A 113 -13.97 -4.10 -13.97
CA ASP A 113 -15.24 -3.66 -14.57
C ASP A 113 -15.75 -2.34 -14.00
N ILE A 114 -15.50 -2.09 -12.71
CA ILE A 114 -15.91 -0.84 -12.04
C ILE A 114 -14.79 0.22 -12.00
N GLY A 115 -13.60 -0.10 -12.51
CA GLY A 115 -12.43 0.79 -12.50
C GLY A 115 -11.95 1.17 -11.09
N ASP A 116 -12.04 0.25 -10.13
CA ASP A 116 -11.77 0.54 -8.72
C ASP A 116 -10.30 0.34 -8.34
N THR A 117 -9.52 -0.48 -9.05
CA THR A 117 -8.12 -0.86 -8.71
C THR A 117 -7.27 0.21 -7.95
N VAL A 118 -6.68 1.16 -8.66
CA VAL A 118 -5.89 2.29 -8.12
C VAL A 118 -6.70 3.55 -7.86
N LYS A 119 -8.04 3.45 -7.95
CA LYS A 119 -8.94 4.57 -7.68
C LYS A 119 -8.82 5.00 -6.22
N ARG A 120 -8.80 6.31 -5.98
CA ARG A 120 -8.86 6.85 -4.62
C ARG A 120 -10.23 6.58 -4.02
N ILE A 121 -10.25 6.27 -2.72
CA ILE A 121 -11.50 6.14 -1.98
C ILE A 121 -12.21 7.49 -1.98
N ASP A 122 -13.33 7.58 -2.69
CA ASP A 122 -14.13 8.80 -2.88
C ASP A 122 -15.61 8.62 -2.48
N GLY A 123 -16.00 7.43 -2.02
CA GLY A 123 -17.36 7.12 -1.56
C GLY A 123 -18.28 6.61 -2.67
N SER A 124 -17.78 6.44 -3.89
CA SER A 124 -18.51 5.81 -5.00
C SER A 124 -18.17 4.33 -5.19
N GLU A 125 -17.41 3.74 -4.25
CA GLU A 125 -17.10 2.30 -4.24
C GLU A 125 -18.37 1.47 -3.97
N VAL A 126 -18.27 0.16 -4.21
CA VAL A 126 -19.36 -0.78 -3.91
C VAL A 126 -19.68 -0.72 -2.40
N PRO A 127 -20.94 -0.49 -2.00
CA PRO A 127 -21.31 -0.43 -0.60
C PRO A 127 -20.92 -1.71 0.15
N LEU A 128 -20.35 -1.54 1.35
CA LEU A 128 -20.01 -2.66 2.24
C LEU A 128 -21.30 -3.35 2.71
N ARG A 129 -21.65 -4.45 2.05
CA ARG A 129 -22.80 -5.28 2.41
C ARG A 129 -22.35 -6.35 3.39
N ALA A 130 -22.41 -6.06 4.68
CA ALA A 130 -22.29 -7.08 5.73
C ALA A 130 -23.69 -7.64 6.05
N PRO A 131 -23.98 -8.92 5.78
CA PRO A 131 -25.27 -9.52 6.13
C PRO A 131 -25.49 -9.65 7.66
N TRP A 132 -24.46 -9.38 8.48
CA TRP A 132 -24.49 -9.50 9.93
C TRP A 132 -24.65 -8.17 10.69
N GLY A 133 -25.17 -7.11 10.07
CA GLY A 133 -25.48 -5.88 10.81
C GLY A 133 -26.14 -4.77 9.98
N LYS A 134 -26.81 -3.84 10.67
CA LYS A 134 -27.50 -2.66 10.10
C LYS A 134 -26.57 -1.64 9.42
N ALA A 135 -25.27 -1.93 9.30
CA ALA A 135 -24.30 -1.06 8.64
C ALA A 135 -24.35 -1.17 7.11
N SER A 136 -25.31 -1.92 6.55
CA SER A 136 -25.46 -2.22 5.12
C SER A 136 -26.61 -1.50 4.42
N ASP A 137 -27.33 -0.59 5.08
CA ASP A 137 -28.35 0.25 4.42
C ASP A 137 -27.67 1.40 3.63
N PRO A 138 -27.81 1.46 2.29
CA PRO A 138 -27.24 2.56 1.50
C PRO A 138 -28.02 3.88 1.68
N LEU A 139 -29.23 3.81 2.21
CA LEU A 139 -30.13 4.91 2.50
C LEU A 139 -31.00 4.48 3.68
N GLY A 140 -30.78 5.03 4.87
CA GLY A 140 -31.72 4.84 5.97
C GLY A 140 -33.08 5.41 5.56
N GLU A 141 -34.08 4.54 5.40
CA GLU A 141 -35.48 4.94 5.37
C GLU A 141 -35.83 5.58 6.72
N THR A 142 -35.74 6.90 6.80
CA THR A 142 -36.59 7.70 7.69
C THR A 142 -37.47 8.57 6.80
N SER A 143 -38.66 8.04 6.53
CA SER A 143 -39.79 8.75 5.95
C SER A 143 -40.31 9.81 6.93
N GLY A 144 -40.36 11.09 6.50
CA GLY A 144 -41.05 12.21 7.16
C GLY A 144 -40.32 12.75 8.40
N ASP A 145 -39.96 14.03 8.52
CA ASP A 145 -40.78 15.21 8.26
C ASP A 145 -40.00 16.36 7.62
N LYS A 146 -40.71 17.11 6.76
CA LYS A 146 -40.28 18.42 6.26
C LYS A 146 -40.06 19.39 7.43
N ALA A 147 -38.87 19.97 7.50
CA ALA A 147 -38.69 21.32 8.05
C ALA A 147 -37.71 22.11 7.17
N THR A 148 -38.12 23.34 6.91
CA THR A 148 -37.66 24.27 5.88
C THR A 148 -36.32 24.96 6.19
N SER A 149 -35.71 25.45 5.10
CA SER A 149 -34.61 26.42 5.01
C SER A 149 -34.35 27.31 6.23
N ALA A 150 -33.07 27.45 6.61
CA ALA A 150 -32.32 28.71 6.52
C ALA A 150 -30.93 28.62 7.20
N ASP A 151 -30.01 29.36 6.60
CA ASP A 151 -28.80 29.98 7.15
C ASP A 151 -27.49 29.20 7.32
N LYS A 152 -26.47 29.81 6.72
CA LYS A 152 -25.04 29.47 6.73
C LYS A 152 -24.33 30.44 7.66
N PRO A 153 -23.50 29.98 8.60
CA PRO A 153 -22.34 30.75 9.04
C PRO A 153 -21.07 29.90 8.93
N LYS A 154 -20.22 30.13 7.92
CA LYS A 154 -18.99 30.97 7.99
C LYS A 154 -18.06 30.59 9.14
N ALA A 155 -16.93 30.01 8.76
CA ALA A 155 -15.78 29.71 9.59
C ALA A 155 -15.23 30.93 10.34
N THR A 156 -14.82 30.72 11.59
CA THR A 156 -13.92 31.60 12.32
C THR A 156 -12.74 30.80 12.88
N LYS A 157 -11.55 31.16 12.39
CA LYS A 157 -10.25 30.78 12.94
C LYS A 157 -10.12 31.31 14.38
N ALA A 158 -9.57 30.51 15.29
CA ALA A 158 -9.04 31.01 16.56
C ALA A 158 -7.78 30.25 16.98
N ALA A 159 -6.67 30.99 17.08
CA ALA A 159 -5.48 30.69 17.89
C ALA A 159 -4.81 32.04 18.21
N PRO A 160 -3.92 32.16 19.22
CA PRO A 160 -3.79 31.45 20.50
C PRO A 160 -3.82 32.44 21.70
N LYS A 161 -3.92 31.96 22.95
CA LYS A 161 -3.60 32.79 24.13
C LYS A 161 -2.62 32.07 25.08
N LYS A 162 -1.51 32.77 25.31
CA LYS A 162 -0.38 32.46 26.19
C LYS A 162 -0.66 33.04 27.58
N ALA A 163 -0.31 32.31 28.64
CA ALA A 163 -0.05 32.87 29.96
C ALA A 163 1.07 32.07 30.67
N THR A 164 2.29 32.61 30.58
CA THR A 164 3.37 32.55 31.60
C THR A 164 2.84 33.11 32.94
N SER A 165 3.32 32.83 34.15
CA SER A 165 4.58 32.34 34.75
C SER A 165 4.23 31.84 36.18
N THR A 166 5.00 31.05 36.92
CA THR A 166 6.20 31.48 37.67
C THR A 166 7.04 30.31 38.18
N SER A 167 8.34 30.57 38.13
CA SER A 167 9.52 29.82 38.51
C SER A 167 9.66 29.52 40.01
N LYS A 168 10.36 28.44 40.36
CA LYS A 168 11.46 28.53 41.34
C LYS A 168 12.58 27.53 41.05
N LYS A 169 13.78 28.06 41.23
CA LYS A 169 15.12 27.70 40.76
C LYS A 169 15.89 26.92 41.84
N ALA A 170 16.82 26.04 41.42
CA ALA A 170 18.20 25.87 41.91
C ALA A 170 18.77 24.56 41.31
N GLU A 171 19.71 24.53 40.36
CA GLU A 171 21.17 24.83 40.48
C GLU A 171 21.83 23.82 41.45
N LYS A 172 22.85 22.99 41.16
CA LYS A 172 24.05 23.04 40.30
C LYS A 172 24.70 21.64 40.22
N SER A 173 25.41 21.34 39.13
CA SER A 173 26.39 20.23 38.93
C SER A 173 27.73 20.52 39.71
N PRO A 174 28.85 19.74 39.72
CA PRO A 174 29.30 18.66 38.80
C PRO A 174 30.24 17.54 39.37
N ALA A 175 30.87 16.78 38.46
CA ALA A 175 32.15 16.02 38.54
C ALA A 175 32.09 14.55 39.02
N ALA A 176 32.88 13.58 38.54
CA ALA A 176 33.80 13.44 37.40
C ALA A 176 34.18 11.94 37.23
N THR A 177 34.52 11.55 35.99
CA THR A 177 35.49 10.51 35.54
C THR A 177 35.52 9.09 36.15
N ALA A 178 35.37 8.07 35.29
CA ALA A 178 36.35 6.96 35.17
C ALA A 178 36.16 6.15 33.86
N LYS A 179 37.28 5.93 33.16
CA LYS A 179 37.50 5.02 32.02
C LYS A 179 37.41 3.55 32.44
N ALA A 180 36.96 2.66 31.54
CA ALA A 180 37.53 1.31 31.27
C ALA A 180 36.73 0.59 30.16
N THR A 181 37.23 0.53 28.92
CA THR A 181 37.84 -0.64 28.24
C THR A 181 36.95 -1.85 27.90
N LYS A 182 36.87 -2.07 26.58
CA LYS A 182 36.36 -3.21 25.78
C LYS A 182 37.01 -4.56 26.15
N PRO A 183 36.32 -5.70 25.94
CA PRO A 183 36.99 -6.95 25.62
C PRO A 183 36.74 -7.40 24.17
N ALA A 184 37.79 -8.00 23.62
CA ALA A 184 37.95 -8.41 22.24
C ALA A 184 37.40 -9.81 21.94
N ALA A 185 37.35 -10.08 20.64
CA ALA A 185 36.91 -11.30 19.97
C ALA A 185 37.62 -12.58 20.43
N LYS A 186 36.91 -13.72 20.36
CA LYS A 186 37.48 -15.06 20.38
C LYS A 186 37.42 -15.66 18.98
N THR A 187 38.60 -15.89 18.41
CA THR A 187 38.88 -16.66 17.21
C THR A 187 38.64 -18.16 17.50
N LYS A 188 37.94 -18.87 16.62
CA LYS A 188 37.97 -20.34 16.54
C LYS A 188 38.83 -20.73 15.33
N THR A 189 39.92 -21.44 15.61
CA THR A 189 40.78 -22.09 14.61
C THR A 189 40.27 -23.51 14.36
N ALA A 190 40.37 -23.92 13.10
CA ALA A 190 40.04 -25.23 12.58
C ALA A 190 40.92 -26.36 13.16
N ALA A 191 40.34 -27.56 13.17
CA ALA A 191 41.01 -28.85 13.00
C ALA A 191 40.09 -29.71 12.12
#